data_AF-A0A133KT24-F1
#
_entry.id   AF-A0A133KT24-F1
#
_cell.length_a   1.000
_cell.length_b   1.000
_cell.length_c   1.000
_cell.angle_alpha   90.00
_cell.angle_beta   90.00
_cell.angle_gamma   90.00
#
_symmetry.space_group_name_H-M   'P 1'
#
loop_
_entity.id
_entity.type
_entity.pdbx_description
1 polymer ?
#
loop_
_entity_poly.entity_id
_entity_poly.type
_entity_poly.pdbx_seq_one_letter_code
_entity_poly.pdbx_strand_id
1 'polypeptide(L)'
;MILFKAYDDATSTWPTLMDQEPLVLVDARDFEIQAIIDKVDNAAPLNKTELELLRMIKAQDPDCLVYKSHARAGGENYLFYEKGFNKLALREVRLSLNGGRNRNSVACAVSSDYLPVLEAYGCYFSPIARIGKDLTYPESSEYRMRKQYMELSFSQYREHEHEQD
;
A
#
# COMPACT_ATOMS: atom_id res chain seq x y z
N MET A 1 -1.88 -14.34 -11.83
CA MET A 1 -1.96 -13.75 -10.48
C MET A 1 -0.91 -12.67 -10.34
N ILE A 2 -1.34 -11.45 -10.03
CA ILE A 2 -0.46 -10.38 -9.59
C ILE A 2 -0.68 -10.20 -8.08
N LEU A 3 0.39 -9.97 -7.33
CA LEU A 3 0.35 -9.72 -5.89
C LEU A 3 1.18 -8.49 -5.59
N PHE A 4 0.57 -7.52 -4.92
CA PHE A 4 1.25 -6.36 -4.36
C PHE A 4 1.38 -6.57 -2.85
N LYS A 5 2.59 -6.40 -2.35
CA LYS A 5 2.85 -6.27 -0.92
C LYS A 5 3.27 -4.84 -0.66
N ALA A 6 2.56 -4.20 0.24
CA ALA A 6 2.83 -2.85 0.66
C ALA A 6 2.93 -2.77 2.18
N TYR A 7 3.42 -1.64 2.68
CA TYR A 7 3.54 -1.33 4.10
C TYR A 7 3.24 0.15 4.32
N ASP A 8 2.89 0.50 5.55
CA ASP A 8 2.78 1.89 6.00
C ASP A 8 4.19 2.51 6.03
N ASP A 9 4.47 3.41 5.09
CA ASP A 9 5.83 3.96 4.88
C ASP A 9 6.30 4.75 6.11
N ALA A 10 5.38 5.46 6.78
CA ALA A 10 5.66 6.28 7.96
C ALA A 10 6.16 5.46 9.17
N THR A 11 5.86 4.15 9.19
CA THR A 11 6.31 3.23 10.25
C THR A 11 7.59 2.48 9.91
N SER A 12 8.14 2.69 8.71
CA SER A 12 9.41 2.08 8.33
C SER A 12 10.60 2.80 8.98
N THR A 13 11.73 2.10 9.07
CA THR A 13 12.99 2.74 9.51
C THR A 13 13.48 3.79 8.52
N TRP A 14 13.12 3.62 7.24
CA TRP A 14 13.62 4.43 6.14
C TRP A 14 12.47 4.96 5.27
N PRO A 15 11.62 5.85 5.81
CA PRO A 15 10.49 6.39 5.07
C PRO A 15 10.97 7.14 3.82
N THR A 16 10.19 7.02 2.75
CA THR A 16 10.47 7.62 1.44
C THR A 16 9.32 8.49 0.92
N LEU A 17 8.19 8.53 1.61
CA LEU A 17 7.04 9.35 1.25
C LEU A 17 7.03 10.66 2.04
N MET A 18 6.43 11.70 1.45
CA MET A 18 6.26 12.98 2.12
C MET A 18 5.24 12.89 3.27
N ASP A 19 4.17 12.12 3.07
CA ASP A 19 3.15 11.93 4.08
C ASP A 19 3.67 10.95 5.15
N GLN A 20 3.86 11.48 6.35
CA GLN A 20 4.30 10.75 7.53
C GLN A 20 3.18 10.71 8.59
N GLU A 21 1.95 11.07 8.23
CA GLU A 21 0.82 10.90 9.14
C GLU A 21 0.52 9.41 9.35
N PRO A 22 0.15 9.00 10.58
CA PRO A 22 -0.22 7.63 10.85
C PRO A 22 -1.33 7.13 9.92
N LEU A 23 -1.25 5.86 9.53
CA LEU A 23 -2.31 5.20 8.78
C LEU A 23 -3.53 4.91 9.68
N VAL A 24 -4.65 5.57 9.39
CA VAL A 24 -5.90 5.45 10.17
C VAL A 24 -6.81 4.35 9.60
N LEU A 25 -6.89 3.24 10.31
CA LEU A 25 -7.76 2.12 9.98
C LEU A 25 -9.07 2.17 10.79
N VAL A 26 -10.20 2.11 10.09
CA VAL A 26 -11.50 1.89 10.72
C VAL A 26 -11.85 0.40 10.62
N ASP A 27 -11.99 -0.23 11.77
CA ASP A 27 -12.43 -1.62 11.88
C ASP A 27 -13.95 -1.70 11.73
N ALA A 28 -14.39 -2.26 10.61
CA ALA A 28 -15.80 -2.53 10.33
C ALA A 28 -16.09 -4.02 10.13
N ARG A 29 -15.26 -4.91 10.70
CA ARG A 29 -15.44 -6.36 10.58
C ARG A 29 -16.74 -6.87 11.19
N ASP A 30 -17.32 -6.15 12.14
CA ASP A 30 -18.62 -6.50 12.76
C ASP A 30 -19.84 -5.93 12.01
N PHE A 31 -19.61 -5.27 10.87
CA PHE A 31 -20.68 -4.79 10.00
C PHE A 31 -20.69 -5.58 8.67
N GLU A 32 -21.86 -5.60 8.02
CA GLU A 32 -22.09 -6.27 6.73
C GLU A 32 -21.58 -5.42 5.55
N ILE A 33 -20.34 -4.95 5.60
CA ILE A 33 -19.74 -4.08 4.57
C ILE A 33 -19.74 -4.75 3.19
N GLN A 34 -19.49 -6.07 3.13
CA GLN A 34 -19.54 -6.81 1.86
C GLN A 34 -20.92 -6.69 1.19
N ALA A 35 -22.01 -6.82 1.95
CA ALA A 35 -23.35 -6.68 1.40
C ALA A 35 -23.64 -5.27 0.88
N ILE A 36 -23.05 -4.24 1.49
CA ILE A 36 -23.12 -2.86 1.01
C ILE A 36 -22.37 -2.70 -0.31
N ILE A 37 -21.15 -3.24 -0.40
CA ILE A 37 -20.35 -3.23 -1.64
C ILE A 37 -21.12 -3.94 -2.76
N ASP A 38 -21.64 -5.14 -2.49
CA ASP A 38 -22.38 -5.92 -3.49
C ASP A 38 -23.62 -5.17 -4.00
N LYS A 39 -24.32 -4.44 -3.12
CA LYS A 39 -25.45 -3.59 -3.55
C LYS A 39 -25.01 -2.48 -4.47
N VAL A 40 -23.92 -1.78 -4.14
CA VAL A 40 -23.38 -0.69 -4.95
C VAL A 40 -22.96 -1.21 -6.33
N ASP A 41 -22.25 -2.33 -6.38
CA ASP A 41 -21.79 -2.95 -7.64
C ASP A 41 -22.97 -3.37 -8.54
N ASN A 42 -24.09 -3.78 -7.93
CA ASN A 42 -25.32 -4.15 -8.64
C ASN A 42 -26.29 -2.97 -8.84
N ALA A 43 -25.89 -1.74 -8.55
CA ALA A 43 -26.74 -0.54 -8.61
C ALA A 43 -28.06 -0.66 -7.81
N ALA A 44 -28.05 -1.47 -6.74
CA ALA A 44 -29.17 -1.63 -5.83
C ALA A 44 -29.18 -0.49 -4.79
N PRO A 45 -30.37 -0.02 -4.37
CA PRO A 45 -30.46 1.06 -3.39
C PRO A 45 -30.01 0.62 -2.00
N LEU A 46 -29.26 1.49 -1.33
CA LEU A 46 -28.91 1.34 0.08
C LEU A 46 -30.07 1.79 0.98
N ASN A 47 -30.28 1.09 2.08
CA ASN A 47 -31.28 1.47 3.08
C ASN A 47 -30.77 2.60 3.99
N LYS A 48 -31.65 3.17 4.81
CA LYS A 48 -31.31 4.29 5.70
C LYS A 48 -30.21 3.94 6.70
N THR A 49 -30.23 2.73 7.25
CA THR A 49 -29.23 2.27 8.23
C THR A 49 -27.85 2.12 7.60
N GLU A 50 -27.79 1.58 6.38
CA GLU A 50 -26.54 1.45 5.60
C GLU A 50 -25.96 2.82 5.26
N LEU A 51 -26.80 3.76 4.83
CA LEU A 51 -26.37 5.14 4.55
C LEU A 51 -25.85 5.84 5.82
N GLU A 52 -26.48 5.61 6.96
CA GLU A 52 -26.03 6.19 8.23
C GLU A 52 -24.70 5.59 8.69
N LEU A 53 -24.52 4.27 8.55
CA LEU A 53 -23.25 3.60 8.80
C LEU A 53 -22.12 4.21 7.96
N LEU A 54 -22.34 4.36 6.65
CA LEU A 54 -21.34 4.96 5.75
C LEU A 54 -21.02 6.41 6.13
N ARG A 55 -22.00 7.19 6.59
CA ARG A 55 -21.77 8.54 7.11
C ARG A 55 -20.89 8.53 8.36
N MET A 56 -21.16 7.63 9.31
CA MET A 56 -20.37 7.51 10.53
C MET A 56 -18.92 7.06 10.24
N ILE A 57 -18.74 6.13 9.29
CA ILE A 57 -17.40 5.73 8.82
C ILE A 57 -16.69 6.93 8.19
N LYS A 58 -17.36 7.63 7.27
CA LYS A 58 -16.77 8.80 6.61
C LYS A 58 -16.42 9.94 7.58
N ALA A 59 -17.23 10.14 8.62
CA ALA A 59 -17.00 11.18 9.63
C ALA A 59 -15.73 10.95 10.46
N GLN A 60 -15.23 9.72 10.52
CA GLN A 60 -13.94 9.40 11.15
C GLN A 60 -12.73 9.73 10.26
N ASP A 61 -12.98 10.16 9.01
CA ASP A 61 -11.97 10.43 8.01
C ASP A 61 -10.91 9.30 7.90
N PRO A 62 -11.31 8.05 7.58
CA PRO A 62 -10.40 6.91 7.53
C PRO A 62 -9.48 6.92 6.32
N ASP A 63 -8.27 6.37 6.49
CA ASP A 63 -7.37 6.04 5.39
C ASP A 63 -7.74 4.70 4.75
N CYS A 64 -8.22 3.75 5.57
CA CYS A 64 -8.70 2.47 5.10
C CYS A 64 -9.79 1.87 6.00
N LEU A 65 -10.72 1.17 5.36
CA LEU A 65 -11.77 0.39 5.99
C LEU A 65 -11.41 -1.10 5.99
N VAL A 66 -11.42 -1.74 7.15
CA VAL A 66 -11.20 -3.19 7.30
C VAL A 66 -12.56 -3.88 7.44
N TYR A 67 -12.78 -4.95 6.68
CA TYR A 67 -14.02 -5.72 6.73
C TYR A 67 -13.80 -7.21 6.51
N LYS A 68 -14.78 -8.04 6.89
CA LYS A 68 -14.67 -9.51 6.76
C LYS A 68 -14.59 -9.93 5.30
N SER A 69 -13.66 -10.83 5.01
CA SER A 69 -13.54 -11.44 3.69
C SER A 69 -14.63 -12.51 3.49
N HIS A 70 -15.37 -12.41 2.40
CA HIS A 70 -16.30 -13.47 2.00
C HIS A 70 -15.58 -14.69 1.41
N ALA A 71 -14.40 -14.49 0.82
CA ALA A 71 -13.66 -15.53 0.12
C ALA A 71 -12.90 -16.49 1.05
N ARG A 72 -12.57 -16.06 2.27
CA ARG A 72 -11.78 -16.85 3.22
C ARG A 72 -12.30 -16.66 4.63
N ALA A 73 -12.70 -17.75 5.29
CA ALA A 73 -13.07 -17.74 6.70
C ALA A 73 -11.92 -17.22 7.58
N GLY A 74 -12.21 -16.26 8.45
CA GLY A 74 -11.22 -15.54 9.26
C GLY A 74 -10.29 -14.61 8.46
N GLY A 75 -10.53 -14.46 7.15
CA GLY A 75 -9.84 -13.50 6.31
C GLY A 75 -10.47 -12.11 6.43
N GLU A 76 -9.66 -11.11 6.12
CA GLU A 76 -10.04 -9.71 6.12
C GLU A 76 -9.72 -9.09 4.77
N ASN A 77 -10.54 -8.14 4.38
CA ASN A 77 -10.34 -7.30 3.23
C ASN A 77 -10.11 -5.86 3.71
N TYR A 78 -9.36 -5.12 2.88
CA TYR A 78 -8.97 -3.74 3.16
C TYR A 78 -9.41 -2.89 1.97
N LEU A 79 -10.20 -1.86 2.22
CA LEU A 79 -10.61 -0.87 1.24
C LEU A 79 -9.91 0.45 1.56
N PHE A 80 -8.93 0.81 0.75
CA PHE A 80 -8.16 2.05 0.91
C PHE A 80 -8.86 3.20 0.21
N TYR A 81 -8.98 4.33 0.90
CA TYR A 81 -9.27 5.61 0.27
C TYR A 81 -7.99 6.16 -0.36
N GLU A 82 -8.12 7.10 -1.30
CA GLU A 82 -6.97 7.66 -2.02
C GLU A 82 -5.89 8.17 -1.07
N LYS A 83 -6.28 8.92 -0.02
CA LYS A 83 -5.35 9.40 1.00
C LYS A 83 -4.58 8.29 1.70
N GLY A 84 -5.25 7.19 2.05
CA GLY A 84 -4.62 6.05 2.71
C GLY A 84 -3.71 5.27 1.77
N PHE A 85 -4.11 5.14 0.50
CA PHE A 85 -3.29 4.52 -0.52
C PHE A 85 -1.97 5.28 -0.73
N ASN A 86 -2.01 6.61 -0.64
CA ASN A 86 -0.84 7.48 -0.77
C ASN A 86 0.14 7.40 0.41
N LYS A 87 -0.25 6.79 1.54
CA LYS A 87 0.63 6.50 2.69
C LYS A 87 1.39 5.18 2.57
N LEU A 88 1.02 4.35 1.59
CA LEU A 88 1.62 3.02 1.41
C LEU A 88 2.84 3.06 0.48
N ALA A 89 3.90 2.35 0.87
CA ALA A 89 5.03 2.04 0.01
C ALA A 89 5.02 0.56 -0.42
N LEU A 90 5.53 0.28 -1.62
CA LEU A 90 5.65 -1.07 -2.13
C LEU A 90 6.83 -1.76 -1.45
N ARG A 91 6.58 -2.95 -0.90
CA ARG A 91 7.64 -3.88 -0.51
C ARG A 91 8.05 -4.77 -1.67
N GLU A 92 7.06 -5.34 -2.35
CA GLU A 92 7.28 -6.33 -3.39
C GLU A 92 6.07 -6.44 -4.32
N VAL A 93 6.34 -6.52 -5.62
CA VAL A 93 5.32 -6.89 -6.62
C VAL A 93 5.70 -8.24 -7.22
N ARG A 94 4.76 -9.19 -7.24
CA ARG A 94 4.96 -10.52 -7.83
C ARG A 94 3.97 -10.74 -8.97
N LEU A 95 4.47 -11.21 -10.10
CA LEU A 95 3.63 -11.70 -11.19
C LEU A 95 3.86 -13.19 -11.40
N SER A 96 2.76 -13.95 -11.47
CA SER A 96 2.74 -15.39 -11.71
C SER A 96 1.69 -15.70 -12.78
N LEU A 97 2.13 -16.30 -13.89
CA LEU A 97 1.30 -16.68 -15.03
C LEU A 97 1.34 -18.20 -15.24
N ASN A 98 0.34 -18.76 -15.90
CA ASN A 98 0.26 -20.18 -16.29
C ASN A 98 0.50 -21.14 -15.11
N GLY A 99 -0.23 -20.94 -14.00
CA GLY A 99 -0.08 -21.76 -12.80
C GLY A 99 1.27 -21.65 -12.10
N GLY A 100 2.03 -20.57 -12.35
CA GLY A 100 3.35 -20.35 -11.74
C GLY A 100 4.54 -20.77 -12.60
N ARG A 101 4.31 -21.31 -13.80
CA ARG A 101 5.39 -21.66 -14.74
C ARG A 101 6.23 -20.43 -15.14
N ASN A 102 5.59 -19.27 -15.26
CA ASN A 102 6.27 -18.01 -15.52
C ASN A 102 6.03 -17.11 -14.32
N ARG A 103 7.06 -16.90 -13.50
CA ARG A 103 6.96 -16.12 -12.28
C ARG A 103 8.18 -15.25 -12.11
N ASN A 104 7.94 -14.00 -11.69
CA ASN A 104 9.01 -13.11 -11.30
C ASN A 104 8.52 -12.10 -10.25
N SER A 105 9.46 -11.42 -9.59
CA SER A 105 9.16 -10.46 -8.54
C SER A 105 10.12 -9.29 -8.56
N VAL A 106 9.58 -8.11 -8.30
CA VAL A 106 10.33 -6.87 -8.11
C VAL A 106 10.26 -6.53 -6.62
N ALA A 107 11.40 -6.45 -5.95
CA ALA A 107 11.50 -6.01 -4.57
C ALA A 107 11.76 -4.50 -4.54
N CYS A 108 10.86 -3.76 -3.90
CA CYS A 108 10.91 -2.30 -3.75
C CYS A 108 11.38 -1.88 -2.36
N ALA A 109 11.34 -2.79 -1.39
CA ALA A 109 12.03 -2.67 -0.11
C ALA A 109 12.59 -4.05 0.28
N VAL A 110 13.78 -4.05 0.87
CA VAL A 110 14.47 -5.25 1.35
C VAL A 110 14.60 -5.24 2.88
N SER A 111 15.16 -6.32 3.42
CA SER A 111 15.37 -6.52 4.86
C SER A 111 14.10 -6.37 5.72
N SER A 112 14.24 -6.40 7.05
CA SER A 112 13.14 -6.29 8.01
C SER A 112 12.81 -4.85 8.41
N ASP A 113 13.76 -3.95 8.22
CA ASP A 113 13.71 -2.49 8.42
C ASP A 113 13.16 -1.75 7.18
N TYR A 114 12.80 -2.49 6.12
CA TYR A 114 12.22 -1.95 4.88
C TYR A 114 13.17 -1.00 4.13
N LEU A 115 14.45 -1.34 4.06
CA LEU A 115 15.43 -0.57 3.28
C LEU A 115 14.96 -0.42 1.82
N PRO A 116 14.70 0.81 1.35
CA PRO A 116 14.09 1.04 0.04
C PRO A 116 15.03 0.74 -1.11
N VAL A 117 14.48 0.23 -2.21
CA VAL A 117 15.15 0.04 -3.50
C VAL A 117 14.45 0.92 -4.53
N LEU A 118 14.82 2.20 -4.56
CA LEU A 118 14.06 3.22 -5.30
C LEU A 118 13.94 2.91 -6.79
N GLU A 119 15.02 2.47 -7.44
CA GLU A 119 15.04 2.14 -8.86
C GLU A 119 14.10 0.98 -9.23
N ALA A 120 13.69 0.17 -8.25
CA ALA A 120 12.78 -0.94 -8.47
C ALA A 120 11.36 -0.47 -8.83
N TYR A 121 10.96 0.73 -8.41
CA TYR A 121 9.67 1.32 -8.79
C TYR A 121 9.59 1.61 -10.30
N GLY A 122 10.72 1.80 -10.97
CA GLY A 122 10.82 1.89 -12.43
C GLY A 122 10.78 0.55 -13.15
N CYS A 123 10.68 -0.58 -12.44
CA CYS A 123 10.59 -1.90 -13.05
C CYS A 123 9.14 -2.21 -13.46
N TYR A 124 8.99 -2.94 -14.57
CA TYR A 124 7.69 -3.43 -15.04
C TYR A 124 7.79 -4.88 -15.47
N PHE A 125 6.64 -5.57 -15.53
CA PHE A 125 6.58 -6.91 -16.09
C PHE A 125 6.29 -6.83 -17.60
N SER A 126 7.24 -7.31 -18.39
CA SER A 126 7.10 -7.59 -19.82
C SER A 126 6.53 -9.01 -20.05
N PRO A 127 6.20 -9.40 -21.29
CA PRO A 127 5.57 -10.69 -21.58
C PRO A 127 6.27 -11.87 -20.91
N ILE A 128 5.48 -12.85 -20.48
CA ILE A 128 5.97 -14.06 -19.80
C ILE A 128 6.62 -13.72 -18.43
N ALA A 129 6.10 -12.68 -17.77
CA ALA A 129 6.55 -12.20 -16.46
C ALA A 129 8.05 -11.82 -16.40
N ARG A 130 8.68 -11.49 -17.52
CA ARG A 130 10.05 -10.99 -17.53
C ARG A 130 10.09 -9.58 -16.93
N ILE A 131 11.17 -9.22 -16.24
CA ILE A 131 11.31 -7.87 -15.69
C ILE A 131 11.99 -6.98 -16.73
N GLY A 132 11.33 -5.88 -17.07
CA GLY A 132 11.91 -4.74 -17.78
C GLY A 132 12.15 -3.58 -16.83
N LYS A 133 12.88 -2.57 -17.30
CA LYS A 133 13.17 -1.33 -16.55
C LYS A 133 12.85 -0.14 -17.43
N ASP A 134 12.16 0.83 -16.86
CA ASP A 134 12.05 2.17 -17.43
C ASP A 134 13.31 2.95 -17.06
N LEU A 135 14.15 3.21 -18.07
CA LEU A 135 15.42 3.94 -17.88
C LEU A 135 15.20 5.42 -17.61
N THR A 136 13.99 5.94 -17.84
CA THR A 136 13.63 7.33 -17.57
C THR A 136 13.09 7.53 -16.16
N TYR A 137 12.80 6.45 -15.42
CA TYR A 137 12.25 6.53 -14.07
C TYR A 137 13.09 7.36 -13.08
N PRO A 138 14.45 7.32 -13.10
CA PRO A 138 15.27 8.18 -12.23
C PRO A 138 15.06 9.69 -12.45
N GLU A 139 14.51 10.09 -13.61
CA GLU A 139 14.19 11.48 -13.93
C GLU A 139 12.77 11.89 -13.53
N SER A 140 11.97 10.95 -13.01
CA SER A 140 10.61 11.22 -12.57
C SER A 140 10.56 12.07 -11.30
N SER A 141 9.46 12.79 -11.11
CA SER A 141 9.18 13.51 -9.86
C SER A 141 9.07 12.56 -8.67
N GLU A 142 8.46 11.39 -8.85
CA GLU A 142 8.32 10.38 -7.81
C GLU A 142 9.70 9.91 -7.31
N TYR A 143 10.61 9.52 -8.22
CA TYR A 143 11.93 9.06 -7.83
C TYR A 143 12.71 10.14 -7.07
N ARG A 144 12.71 11.38 -7.59
CA ARG A 144 13.41 12.50 -6.96
C ARG A 144 12.86 12.78 -5.56
N MET A 145 11.53 12.75 -5.40
CA MET A 145 10.89 12.90 -4.09
C MET A 145 11.31 11.78 -3.14
N ARG A 146 11.17 10.52 -3.54
CA ARG A 146 11.53 9.37 -2.69
C ARG A 146 13.00 9.39 -2.28
N LYS A 147 13.88 9.76 -3.20
CA LYS A 147 15.31 9.90 -2.95
C LYS A 147 15.61 10.99 -1.92
N GLN A 148 14.97 12.15 -2.04
CA GLN A 148 15.12 13.24 -1.07
C GLN A 148 14.73 12.81 0.34
N TYR A 149 13.59 12.13 0.51
CA TYR A 149 13.14 11.67 1.84
C TYR A 149 13.99 10.53 2.38
N MET A 150 14.44 9.60 1.54
CA MET A 150 15.39 8.56 1.94
C MET A 150 16.71 9.16 2.47
N GLU A 151 17.27 10.15 1.77
CA GLU A 151 18.50 10.84 2.19
C GLU A 151 18.33 11.60 3.51
N LEU A 152 17.14 12.20 3.73
CA LEU A 152 16.79 12.83 5.00
C LEU A 152 16.75 11.80 6.14
N SER A 153 16.05 10.68 5.95
CA SER A 153 15.95 9.58 6.92
C SER A 153 17.32 9.03 7.30
N PHE A 154 18.21 8.82 6.33
CA PHE A 154 19.58 8.37 6.59
C PHE A 154 20.42 9.39 7.35
N SER A 155 20.18 10.68 7.13
CA SER A 155 20.92 11.74 7.82
C SER A 155 20.47 11.85 9.28
N GLN A 156 19.16 11.82 9.54
CA GLN A 156 18.58 11.80 10.89
C GLN A 156 19.09 10.61 11.71
N TYR A 157 19.14 9.42 11.10
CA TYR A 157 19.65 8.23 11.78
C TYR A 157 21.11 8.38 12.20
N ARG A 158 21.98 8.91 11.33
CA ARG A 158 23.41 9.14 11.65
C ARG A 158 23.60 10.18 12.75
N GLU A 159 22.81 11.24 12.75
CA GLU A 159 22.85 12.27 13.81
C GLU A 159 22.46 11.66 15.17
N HIS A 160 21.43 10.81 15.21
CA HIS A 160 21.03 10.11 16.42
C HIS A 160 22.06 9.12 16.95
N GLU A 161 22.83 8.45 16.09
CA GLU A 161 23.95 7.60 16.54
C GLU A 161 25.06 8.43 17.20
N HIS A 162 25.38 9.60 16.65
CA HIS A 162 26.42 10.49 17.19
C HIS A 162 26.03 11.20 18.50
N GLU A 163 24.74 11.39 18.79
CA GLU A 163 24.28 11.95 20.07
C GLU A 163 24.26 10.94 21.23
N GLN A 164 24.39 9.64 20.93
CA GLN A 164 24.36 8.56 21.92
C GLN A 164 25.75 8.03 22.31
N ASP A 165 26.81 8.51 21.64
CA ASP A 165 28.23 8.26 21.94
C ASP A 165 28.83 9.32 22.89
#